data_AF-A0A6A5DZD3-F1
#
_entry.id   AF-A0A6A5DZD3-F1
#
_cell.length_a   1.000
_cell.length_b   1.000
_cell.length_c   1.000
_cell.angle_alpha   90.00
_cell.angle_beta   90.00
_cell.angle_gamma   90.00
#
_symmetry.space_group_name_H-M   'P 1'
#
loop_
_entity.id
_entity.type
_entity.pdbx_description
1 polymer ?
#
loop_
_entity_poly.entity_id
_entity_poly.type
_entity_poly.pdbx_seq_one_letter_code
_entity_poly.pdbx_strand_id
1 'polypeptide(L)'
;MRLVLPNPGLDDRIPSYEDLDRMEKEEAGDRPKWDNKAQYILTCVGLCIGIGNVWRFPYLCQSHGGGAFFIPYVILLVLEGMPLLLLEFAIGQRLRKGSVGVWRAISPYLTGVGVASMLVSLLIGLYYNTLIAWILWYLFNSFQSPLPWAQCPLNDNGTGI
;
A
#
# COMPACT_ATOMS: atom_id res chain seq x y z
N MET A 1 19.41 25.28 -7.76
CA MET A 1 18.48 26.38 -7.39
C MET A 1 17.37 25.76 -6.55
N ARG A 2 17.32 26.01 -5.23
CA ARG A 2 16.25 25.46 -4.37
C ARG A 2 15.00 26.31 -4.57
N LEU A 3 13.99 25.76 -5.23
CA LEU A 3 12.69 26.41 -5.38
C LEU A 3 11.89 26.20 -4.09
N VAL A 4 12.17 27.02 -3.07
CA VAL A 4 11.42 27.01 -1.81
C VAL A 4 10.29 28.01 -1.93
N LEU A 5 9.05 27.52 -2.01
CA LEU A 5 7.88 28.37 -2.00
C LEU A 5 7.66 28.91 -0.57
N PRO A 6 7.46 30.23 -0.39
CA PRO A 6 7.10 30.77 0.92
C PRO A 6 5.72 30.26 1.32
N ASN A 7 5.63 29.67 2.52
CA ASN A 7 4.41 29.07 3.04
C ASN A 7 4.06 29.72 4.40
N PRO A 8 3.29 30.82 4.40
CA PRO A 8 3.00 31.56 5.62
C PRO A 8 2.15 30.73 6.60
N GLY A 9 2.39 30.92 7.90
CA GLY A 9 1.65 30.24 8.98
C GLY A 9 1.87 28.72 9.03
N LEU A 10 3.02 28.23 8.57
CA LEU A 10 3.36 26.81 8.65
C LEU A 10 3.62 26.38 10.10
N ASP A 11 4.33 27.23 10.86
CA ASP A 11 4.72 26.95 12.24
C ASP A 11 3.50 26.87 13.17
N ASP A 12 2.43 27.62 12.87
CA ASP A 12 1.17 27.54 13.62
C ASP A 12 0.36 26.26 13.32
N ARG A 13 0.62 25.59 12.19
CA ARG A 13 -0.13 24.41 11.71
C ARG A 13 0.50 23.08 12.11
N ILE A 14 1.80 23.08 12.36
CA ILE A 14 2.62 21.90 12.64
C ILE A 14 3.07 21.96 14.09
N PRO A 15 2.99 20.85 14.86
CA PRO A 15 3.47 20.86 16.24
C PRO A 15 4.98 21.15 16.30
N SER A 16 5.40 22.03 17.20
CA SER A 16 6.82 22.26 17.49
C SER A 16 7.45 21.03 18.15
N TYR A 17 8.78 21.01 18.31
CA TYR A 17 9.44 19.90 18.99
C TYR A 17 9.03 19.79 20.47
N GLU A 18 8.85 20.92 21.15
CA GLU A 18 8.37 20.95 22.54
C GLU A 18 6.92 20.43 22.64
N ASP A 19 6.08 20.75 21.64
CA ASP A 19 4.71 20.23 21.59
C ASP A 19 4.68 18.72 21.38
N LEU A 20 5.60 18.16 20.59
CA LEU A 20 5.68 16.70 20.37
C LEU A 20 5.95 15.93 21.67
N ASP A 21 6.87 16.42 22.50
CA ASP A 21 7.22 15.82 23.78
C ASP A 21 6.05 15.88 24.76
N ARG A 22 5.28 16.98 24.74
CA ARG A 22 4.05 17.13 25.52
C ARG A 22 2.97 16.18 25.03
N MET A 23 2.71 16.17 23.72
CA MET A 23 1.74 15.28 23.09
C MET A 23 2.07 13.81 23.33
N GLU A 24 3.35 13.41 23.37
CA GLU A 24 3.70 12.01 23.65
C GLU A 24 3.27 11.56 25.05
N LYS A 25 3.35 12.47 26.03
CA LYS A 25 2.92 12.24 27.41
C LYS A 25 1.40 12.33 27.57
N GLU A 26 0.77 13.29 26.89
CA GLU A 26 -0.67 13.57 27.00
C GLU A 26 -1.53 12.61 26.14
N GLU A 27 -1.11 12.25 24.92
CA GLU A 27 -1.84 11.35 24.01
C GLU A 27 -1.78 9.87 24.41
N ALA A 28 -1.34 9.56 25.64
CA ALA A 28 -1.29 8.19 26.14
C ALA A 28 -2.66 7.49 26.23
N GLY A 29 -3.76 8.26 26.26
CA GLY A 29 -5.13 7.74 26.32
C GLY A 29 -5.99 7.89 25.06
N ASP A 30 -5.65 8.81 24.14
CA ASP A 30 -6.59 9.26 23.10
C ASP A 30 -6.32 8.66 21.71
N ARG A 31 -5.10 8.15 21.47
CA ARG A 31 -4.70 7.55 20.19
C ARG A 31 -4.27 6.09 20.33
N PRO A 32 -4.63 5.22 19.38
CA PRO A 32 -4.19 3.83 19.39
C PRO A 32 -2.67 3.76 19.21
N LYS A 33 -2.02 2.95 20.05
CA LYS A 33 -0.58 2.67 20.01
C LYS A 33 -0.36 1.22 19.58
N TRP A 34 0.79 0.95 19.01
CA TRP A 34 1.22 -0.42 18.73
C TRP A 34 1.72 -1.08 20.02
N ASP A 35 1.33 -2.34 20.25
CA ASP A 35 1.75 -3.08 21.44
C ASP A 35 3.25 -3.42 21.38
N ASN A 36 3.74 -3.73 20.17
CA ASN A 36 5.16 -4.00 19.96
C ASN A 36 5.65 -3.55 18.58
N LYS A 37 6.98 -3.39 18.46
CA LYS A 37 7.63 -2.97 17.21
C LYS A 37 7.50 -4.01 16.09
N ALA A 38 7.39 -5.29 16.44
CA ALA A 38 7.25 -6.37 15.47
C ALA A 38 5.89 -6.33 14.74
N GLN A 39 4.80 -6.00 15.45
CA GLN A 39 3.45 -5.84 14.92
C GLN A 39 3.40 -4.72 13.90
N TYR A 40 4.05 -3.58 14.21
CA TYR A 40 4.19 -2.48 13.27
C TYR A 40 4.93 -2.92 11.99
N ILE A 41 6.12 -3.53 12.13
CA ILE A 41 6.92 -3.97 10.98
C ILE A 41 6.15 -5.01 10.15
N LEU A 42 5.53 -6.00 10.80
CA LEU A 42 4.79 -7.06 10.12
C LEU A 42 3.58 -6.51 9.36
N THR A 43 2.89 -5.52 9.93
CA THR A 43 1.77 -4.84 9.27
C THR A 43 2.25 -4.08 8.03
N CYS A 44 3.37 -3.35 8.13
CA CYS A 44 3.96 -2.66 6.98
C CYS A 44 4.40 -3.64 5.88
N VAL A 45 5.09 -4.72 6.24
CA VAL A 45 5.53 -5.73 5.27
C VAL A 45 4.33 -6.43 4.62
N GLY A 46 3.31 -6.77 5.40
CA GLY A 46 2.07 -7.36 4.88
C GLY A 46 1.31 -6.44 3.93
N LEU A 47 1.35 -5.13 4.14
CA LEU A 47 0.78 -4.15 3.22
C LEU A 47 1.58 -4.07 1.90
N CYS A 48 2.91 -4.20 1.95
CA CYS A 48 3.77 -4.13 0.77
C CYS A 48 3.73 -5.41 -0.08
N ILE A 49 3.55 -6.58 0.54
CA ILE A 49 3.51 -7.87 -0.16
C ILE A 49 2.08 -8.17 -0.59
N GLY A 50 1.75 -7.80 -1.83
CA GLY A 50 0.44 -8.07 -2.43
C GLY A 50 0.45 -9.19 -3.47
N ILE A 51 -0.75 -9.58 -3.91
CA ILE A 51 -0.94 -10.59 -4.96
C ILE A 51 -0.31 -10.14 -6.30
N GLY A 52 -0.11 -8.82 -6.49
CA GLY A 52 0.65 -8.28 -7.61
C GLY A 52 2.05 -8.86 -7.76
N ASN A 53 2.73 -9.23 -6.66
CA ASN A 53 4.05 -9.84 -6.73
C ASN A 53 4.01 -11.28 -7.28
N VAL A 54 2.87 -11.96 -7.20
CA VAL A 54 2.70 -13.35 -7.64
C VAL A 54 2.46 -13.45 -9.14
N TRP A 55 1.62 -12.57 -9.73
CA TRP A 55 1.32 -12.64 -11.16
C TRP A 55 1.92 -11.49 -11.99
N ARG A 56 1.92 -10.25 -11.47
CA ARG A 56 2.22 -9.07 -12.29
C ARG A 56 3.72 -8.91 -12.46
N PHE A 57 4.47 -9.14 -11.40
CA PHE A 57 5.92 -9.06 -11.45
C PHE A 57 6.51 -10.12 -12.40
N PRO A 58 6.16 -11.42 -12.32
CA PRO A 58 6.65 -12.41 -13.28
C PRO A 58 6.21 -12.12 -14.72
N TYR A 59 4.96 -11.68 -14.93
CA TYR A 59 4.46 -11.32 -16.25
C TYR A 59 5.25 -10.17 -16.90
N LEU A 60 5.52 -9.10 -16.13
CA LEU A 60 6.31 -7.97 -16.60
C LEU A 60 7.77 -8.36 -16.84
N CYS A 61 8.35 -9.14 -15.92
CA CYS A 61 9.71 -9.66 -16.06
C CYS A 61 9.85 -10.45 -17.37
N GLN A 62 8.96 -11.41 -17.62
CA GLN A 62 9.00 -12.24 -18.83
C GLN A 62 8.81 -11.42 -20.12
N SER A 63 7.88 -10.46 -20.13
CA SER A 63 7.61 -9.64 -21.32
C SER A 63 8.71 -8.62 -21.62
N HIS A 64 9.47 -8.18 -20.62
CA HIS A 64 10.49 -7.14 -20.74
C HIS A 64 11.94 -7.68 -20.69
N GLY A 65 12.18 -8.84 -21.32
CA GLY A 65 13.53 -9.40 -21.44
C GLY A 65 13.97 -10.30 -20.29
N GLY A 66 13.02 -10.83 -19.51
CA GLY A 66 13.26 -11.77 -18.41
C GLY A 66 14.19 -11.15 -17.37
N GLY A 67 15.31 -11.82 -17.11
CA GLY A 67 16.30 -11.37 -16.12
C GLY A 67 16.87 -9.97 -16.38
N ALA A 68 16.84 -9.46 -17.62
CA ALA A 68 17.31 -8.11 -17.92
C ALA A 68 16.44 -7.02 -17.27
N PHE A 69 15.14 -7.28 -17.06
CA PHE A 69 14.21 -6.37 -16.38
C PHE A 69 14.60 -6.09 -14.91
N PHE A 70 15.36 -7.00 -14.29
CA PHE A 70 15.78 -6.85 -12.90
C PHE A 70 16.72 -5.66 -12.68
N ILE A 71 17.55 -5.33 -13.68
CA ILE A 71 18.50 -4.22 -13.61
C ILE A 71 17.78 -2.86 -13.44
N PRO A 72 16.88 -2.44 -14.36
CA PRO A 72 16.14 -1.20 -14.18
C PRO A 72 15.20 -1.25 -12.96
N TYR A 73 14.64 -2.42 -12.63
CA TYR A 73 13.79 -2.60 -11.45
C TYR A 73 14.53 -2.23 -10.15
N VAL A 74 15.74 -2.77 -9.93
CA VAL A 74 16.52 -2.49 -8.71
C VAL A 74 16.98 -1.04 -8.67
N ILE A 75 17.36 -0.46 -9.82
CA ILE A 75 17.78 0.95 -9.89
C ILE A 75 16.62 1.87 -9.47
N LEU A 76 15.42 1.68 -10.05
CA LEU A 76 14.25 2.48 -9.69
C LEU A 76 13.79 2.22 -8.25
N LEU A 77 13.92 0.99 -7.74
CA LEU A 77 13.60 0.65 -6.35
C LEU A 77 14.47 1.46 -5.37
N VAL A 78 15.78 1.56 -5.62
CA VAL A 78 16.70 2.27 -4.73
C VAL A 78 16.60 3.78 -4.89
N LEU A 79 16.39 4.28 -6.12
CA LEU A 79 16.36 5.72 -6.40
C LEU A 79 15.01 6.39 -6.13
N GLU A 80 13.90 5.67 -6.33
CA GLU A 80 12.55 6.22 -6.19
C GLU A 80 11.80 5.54 -5.03
N GLY A 81 11.80 4.21 -4.99
CA GLY A 81 11.05 3.43 -3.99
C GLY A 81 11.50 3.69 -2.55
N MET A 82 12.80 3.52 -2.26
CA MET A 82 13.33 3.71 -0.91
C MET A 82 13.19 5.16 -0.41
N PRO A 83 13.53 6.21 -1.18
CA PRO A 83 13.36 7.59 -0.71
C PRO A 83 11.91 7.96 -0.45
N LEU A 84 10.96 7.53 -1.29
CA LEU A 84 9.54 7.78 -1.07
C LEU A 84 9.03 7.09 0.21
N LEU A 85 9.39 5.82 0.43
CA LEU A 85 8.96 5.08 1.62
C LEU A 85 9.48 5.73 2.92
N LEU A 86 10.77 6.11 2.93
CA LEU A 86 11.36 6.78 4.09
C LEU A 86 10.73 8.15 4.35
N LEU A 87 10.44 8.91 3.28
CA LEU A 87 9.77 10.19 3.38
C LEU A 87 8.36 10.05 3.97
N GLU A 88 7.58 9.07 3.51
CA GLU A 88 6.23 8.82 4.04
C GLU A 88 6.26 8.41 5.52
N PHE A 89 7.18 7.52 5.91
CA PHE A 89 7.33 7.13 7.31
C PHE A 89 7.75 8.30 8.20
N ALA A 90 8.75 9.08 7.78
CA ALA A 90 9.24 10.21 8.54
C ALA A 90 8.16 11.31 8.72
N ILE A 91 7.45 11.66 7.63
CA ILE A 91 6.40 12.68 7.67
C ILE A 91 5.23 12.22 8.55
N GLY A 92 4.80 10.95 8.41
CA GLY A 92 3.72 10.39 9.21
C GLY A 92 4.03 10.42 10.71
N GLN A 93 5.25 10.03 11.10
CA GLN A 93 5.70 10.07 12.49
C GLN A 93 5.83 11.52 13.02
N ARG A 94 6.33 12.45 12.19
CA ARG A 94 6.56 13.85 12.61
C ARG A 94 5.28 14.64 12.80
N LEU A 95 4.30 14.46 11.92
CA LEU A 95 3.05 15.22 11.93
C LEU A 95 1.95 14.57 12.76
N ARG A 96 2.09 13.26 13.08
CA ARG A 96 1.14 12.47 13.87
C ARG A 96 -0.31 12.69 13.41
N LYS A 97 -0.56 12.67 12.10
CA LYS A 97 -1.88 12.83 11.47
C LYS A 97 -2.05 11.77 10.38
N GLY A 98 -3.30 11.47 10.01
CA GLY A 98 -3.59 10.61 8.85
C GLY A 98 -3.27 11.30 7.51
N SER A 99 -3.34 10.55 6.40
CA SER A 99 -2.94 11.01 5.04
C SER A 99 -3.50 12.40 4.68
N VAL A 100 -4.82 12.61 4.79
CA VAL A 100 -5.45 13.91 4.48
C VAL A 100 -4.98 15.02 5.43
N GLY A 101 -4.82 14.71 6.71
CA GLY A 101 -4.41 15.67 7.74
C GLY A 101 -2.96 16.13 7.59
N VAL A 102 -2.07 15.23 7.13
CA VAL A 102 -0.66 15.53 6.83
C VAL A 102 -0.57 16.58 5.72
N TRP A 103 -1.21 16.33 4.57
CA TRP A 103 -1.13 17.23 3.43
C TRP A 103 -1.78 18.58 3.72
N ARG A 104 -2.90 18.59 4.46
CA ARG A 104 -3.55 19.83 4.90
C ARG A 104 -2.70 20.65 5.87
N ALA A 105 -1.94 20.00 6.76
CA ALA A 105 -1.05 20.68 7.69
C ALA A 105 0.11 21.38 6.94
N ILE A 106 0.72 20.69 5.97
CA ILE A 106 1.79 21.24 5.14
C ILE A 106 1.27 22.42 4.32
N SER A 107 0.20 22.23 3.54
CA SER A 107 -0.44 23.31 2.79
C SER A 107 -1.92 23.01 2.59
N PRO A 108 -2.83 23.94 2.90
CA PRO A 108 -4.26 23.69 2.71
C PRO A 108 -4.61 23.42 1.24
N TYR A 109 -3.83 23.95 0.28
CA TYR A 109 -4.01 23.68 -1.14
C TYR A 109 -3.63 22.24 -1.56
N LEU A 110 -2.76 21.57 -0.79
CA LEU A 110 -2.33 20.19 -1.07
C LEU A 110 -3.30 19.13 -0.51
N THR A 111 -4.40 19.53 0.12
CA THR A 111 -5.41 18.60 0.66
C THR A 111 -5.93 17.61 -0.40
N GLY A 112 -5.93 18.01 -1.67
CA GLY A 112 -6.30 17.15 -2.80
C GLY A 112 -5.49 15.86 -2.91
N VAL A 113 -4.20 15.87 -2.51
CA VAL A 113 -3.34 14.67 -2.53
C VAL A 113 -3.87 13.61 -1.57
N GLY A 114 -4.27 14.02 -0.37
CA GLY A 114 -4.87 13.12 0.61
C GLY A 114 -6.20 12.54 0.13
N VAL A 115 -7.07 13.36 -0.44
CA VAL A 115 -8.37 12.91 -0.98
C VAL A 115 -8.17 11.96 -2.16
N ALA A 116 -7.23 12.24 -3.05
CA ALA A 116 -6.87 11.35 -4.16
C ALA A 116 -6.38 9.99 -3.64
N SER A 117 -5.53 9.98 -2.60
CA SER A 117 -5.05 8.72 -1.98
C SER A 117 -6.21 7.89 -1.40
N MET A 118 -7.22 8.53 -0.82
CA MET A 118 -8.42 7.86 -0.31
C MET A 118 -9.24 7.22 -1.45
N LEU A 119 -9.46 7.96 -2.54
CA LEU A 119 -10.19 7.45 -3.70
C LEU A 119 -9.46 6.27 -4.37
N VAL A 120 -8.14 6.37 -4.53
CA VAL A 120 -7.32 5.29 -5.09
C VAL A 120 -7.39 4.05 -4.19
N SER A 121 -7.26 4.20 -2.87
CA SER A 121 -7.40 3.09 -1.92
C SER A 121 -8.78 2.43 -1.98
N LEU A 122 -9.85 3.21 -2.18
CA LEU A 122 -11.20 2.66 -2.35
C LEU A 122 -11.32 1.83 -3.64
N LEU A 123 -10.85 2.37 -4.77
CA LEU A 123 -10.89 1.66 -6.06
C LEU A 123 -10.05 0.38 -6.02
N ILE A 124 -8.87 0.43 -5.40
CA ILE A 124 -8.02 -0.74 -5.22
C ILE A 124 -8.69 -1.77 -4.33
N GLY A 125 -9.27 -1.34 -3.20
CA GLY A 125 -10.00 -2.21 -2.29
C GLY A 125 -11.14 -2.96 -2.98
N LEU A 126 -11.90 -2.31 -3.86
CA LEU A 126 -13.03 -2.93 -4.56
C LEU A 126 -12.59 -4.14 -5.40
N TYR A 127 -11.60 -3.98 -6.29
CA TYR A 127 -11.20 -5.11 -7.15
C TYR A 127 -10.36 -6.16 -6.41
N TYR A 128 -9.56 -5.76 -5.41
CA TYR A 128 -8.80 -6.72 -4.60
C TYR A 128 -9.72 -7.64 -3.79
N ASN A 129 -10.83 -7.12 -3.25
CA ASN A 129 -11.80 -7.96 -2.55
C ASN A 129 -12.44 -9.00 -3.50
N THR A 130 -12.74 -8.63 -4.75
CA THR A 130 -13.22 -9.59 -5.76
C THR A 130 -12.19 -10.70 -6.03
N LEU A 131 -10.91 -10.36 -6.12
CA LEU A 131 -9.84 -11.35 -6.29
C LEU A 131 -9.73 -12.30 -5.11
N ILE A 132 -9.83 -11.79 -3.88
CA ILE A 132 -9.85 -12.62 -2.67
C ILE A 132 -11.05 -13.58 -2.69
N ALA A 133 -12.23 -13.11 -3.10
CA ALA A 133 -13.42 -13.95 -3.24
C ALA A 133 -13.19 -15.09 -4.24
N TRP A 134 -12.54 -14.84 -5.39
CA TRP A 134 -12.17 -15.89 -6.33
C TRP A 134 -11.16 -16.89 -5.75
N ILE A 135 -10.12 -16.40 -5.04
CA ILE A 135 -9.14 -17.27 -4.39
C ILE A 135 -9.81 -18.19 -3.36
N LEU A 136 -10.73 -17.66 -2.54
CA LEU A 136 -11.50 -18.44 -1.59
C LEU A 136 -12.41 -19.46 -2.28
N TRP A 137 -13.04 -19.09 -3.40
CA TRP A 137 -13.84 -20.01 -4.20
C TRP A 137 -13.00 -21.19 -4.72
N TYR A 138 -11.79 -20.94 -5.26
CA TYR A 138 -10.87 -21.99 -5.68
C TYR A 138 -10.40 -22.84 -4.49
N LEU A 139 -10.13 -22.23 -3.32
CA LEU A 139 -9.72 -22.92 -2.11
C LEU A 139 -10.80 -23.92 -1.65
N PHE A 140 -12.06 -23.49 -1.56
CA PHE A 140 -13.15 -24.38 -1.14
C PHE A 140 -13.41 -25.51 -2.14
N ASN A 141 -13.27 -25.24 -3.44
CA ASN A 141 -13.41 -26.26 -4.48
C ASN A 141 -12.19 -27.21 -4.60
N SER A 142 -11.10 -26.96 -3.86
CA SER A 142 -9.91 -27.83 -3.86
C SER A 142 -10.02 -29.02 -2.92
N PHE A 143 -11.03 -29.08 -2.05
CA PHE A 143 -11.22 -30.18 -1.09
C PHE A 143 -11.96 -31.40 -1.66
N GLN A 144 -12.03 -31.54 -2.99
CA GLN A 144 -12.66 -32.67 -3.69
C GLN A 144 -11.67 -33.35 -4.64
N SER A 145 -11.81 -34.67 -4.81
CA SER A 145 -11.03 -35.48 -5.75
C SER A 145 -12.00 -36.27 -6.63
N PRO A 146 -12.01 -36.10 -7.97
CA PRO A 146 -11.10 -35.28 -8.78
C PRO A 146 -11.38 -33.77 -8.65
N LEU A 147 -10.37 -32.93 -8.92
CA LEU A 147 -10.55 -31.47 -8.92
C LEU A 147 -11.47 -31.04 -10.08
N PRO A 148 -12.32 -30.01 -9.90
CA PRO A 148 -13.28 -29.60 -10.94
C PRO A 148 -12.65 -29.18 -12.26
N TRP A 149 -11.43 -28.64 -12.20
CA TRP A 149 -10.67 -28.18 -13.36
C TRP A 149 -9.69 -29.24 -13.90
N ALA A 150 -9.76 -30.49 -13.39
CA ALA A 150 -8.90 -31.57 -13.88
C ALA A 150 -9.39 -32.16 -15.21
N GLN A 151 -10.69 -32.10 -15.49
CA GLN A 151 -11.30 -32.68 -16.68
C GLN A 151 -12.25 -31.69 -17.35
N CYS A 152 -12.33 -31.76 -18.69
CA CYS A 152 -13.31 -30.98 -19.44
C CYS A 152 -14.71 -31.60 -19.27
N PRO A 153 -15.77 -30.77 -19.15
CA PRO A 153 -17.14 -31.28 -19.14
C PRO A 153 -17.51 -31.89 -20.51
N LEU A 154 -18.39 -32.89 -20.50
CA LEU A 154 -18.97 -33.45 -21.71
C LEU A 154 -20.05 -32.50 -22.26
N ASN A 155 -20.16 -32.40 -23.59
CA ASN A 155 -21.25 -31.65 -24.23
C ASN A 155 -22.55 -32.47 -24.19
N ASP A 156 -23.69 -31.85 -24.50
CA ASP A 156 -25.03 -32.50 -24.47
C ASP A 156 -25.12 -33.77 -25.34
N ASN A 157 -24.30 -33.88 -26.39
CA ASN A 157 -24.22 -35.05 -27.25
C ASN A 157 -23.38 -36.21 -26.67
N GLY A 158 -22.84 -36.08 -25.45
CA GLY A 158 -21.96 -37.06 -24.81
C GLY A 158 -20.59 -37.24 -25.50
N THR A 159 -20.41 -36.62 -26.65
CA THR A 159 -19.10 -36.39 -27.27
C THR A 159 -18.49 -35.20 -26.56
N GLY A 160 -17.37 -35.39 -25.88
CA GLY A 160 -16.55 -34.27 -25.40
C GLY A 160 -16.18 -33.32 -26.55
N ILE A 161 -15.50 -32.23 -26.23
CA ILE A 161 -14.76 -31.52 -27.28
C ILE A 161 -13.74 -32.48 -27.89
#